data_AF-A0A098E9C0-F1
#
_entry.id   AF-A0A098E9C0-F1
#
_cell.length_a   1.000
_cell.length_b   1.000
_cell.length_c   1.000
_cell.angle_alpha   90.00
_cell.angle_beta   90.00
_cell.angle_gamma   90.00
#
_symmetry.space_group_name_H-M   'P 1'
#
loop_
_entity.id
_entity.type
_entity.pdbx_description
1 polymer ?
#
loop_
_entity_poly.entity_id
_entity_poly.type
_entity_poly.pdbx_seq_one_letter_code
_entity_poly.pdbx_strand_id
1 'polypeptide(L)'
;MSLLGVYVIVAYYSNSDRSSRYENKITKQRFDVDYLKENIKKLLSYQSDALHWNVSQIDKVSQIGKKALESYEAISQKTGVEMHSRATAEKRIKQLKKGKDTFMNLSRNLAERAQKRESITVQPKEKLSGAKGTITITNYLGGNYYFTSDEVELHENDIYLIDAKHTKTDNLPSINDIKDGLLKMILFTNLENVKSNGRNLNPVPILKLTTGKGFSIESSSEKQKELLNTLNKEAKLNGFTIRNF
;
A
#
# COMPACT_ATOMS: atom_id res chain seq x y z
N MET A 1 3.97 6.14 0.30
CA MET A 1 3.04 7.23 0.66
C MET A 1 3.53 8.58 0.19
N SER A 2 4.71 9.06 0.61
CA SER A 2 5.24 10.34 0.11
C SER A 2 5.44 10.39 -1.41
N LEU A 3 5.84 9.27 -2.03
CA LEU A 3 5.95 9.15 -3.50
C LEU A 3 4.63 9.43 -4.24
N LEU A 4 3.49 9.18 -3.58
CA LEU A 4 2.15 9.41 -4.12
C LEU A 4 1.56 10.75 -3.65
N GLY A 5 2.36 11.63 -3.05
CA GLY A 5 1.88 12.89 -2.49
C GLY A 5 0.94 12.72 -1.29
N VAL A 6 0.93 11.55 -0.63
CA VAL A 6 0.01 11.30 0.49
C VAL A 6 0.61 11.76 1.81
N TYR A 7 -0.08 12.69 2.45
CA TYR A 7 0.19 13.18 3.81
C TYR A 7 -0.38 12.20 4.85
N VAL A 8 0.44 11.82 5.84
CA VAL A 8 0.12 10.82 6.86
C VAL A 8 0.02 11.50 8.22
N ILE A 9 -1.02 11.18 8.98
CA ILE A 9 -1.14 11.55 10.39
C ILE A 9 -1.02 10.26 11.20
N VAL A 10 -0.03 10.18 12.10
CA VAL A 10 0.10 9.03 12.99
C VAL A 10 -0.78 9.28 14.21
N ALA A 11 -1.71 8.38 14.49
CA ALA A 11 -2.68 8.51 15.57
C ALA A 11 -2.78 7.23 16.41
N TYR A 12 -3.55 7.29 17.50
CA TYR A 12 -3.79 6.17 18.40
C TYR A 12 -5.29 6.06 18.71
N TYR A 13 -5.74 4.84 19.01
CA TYR A 13 -7.08 4.62 19.53
C TYR A 13 -7.12 5.05 20.99
N SER A 14 -8.07 5.92 21.32
CA SER A 14 -8.31 6.40 22.68
C SER A 14 -9.45 5.64 23.38
N ASN A 15 -10.28 4.92 22.62
CA ASN A 15 -11.44 4.22 23.17
C ASN A 15 -11.77 2.96 22.35
N SER A 16 -12.42 2.00 22.99
CA SER A 16 -13.02 0.82 22.37
C SER A 16 -14.02 0.17 23.33
N ASP A 17 -14.77 -0.80 22.79
CA ASP A 17 -15.71 -1.62 23.56
C ASP A 17 -15.26 -3.09 23.58
N ARG A 18 -15.66 -3.86 24.60
CA ARG A 18 -15.49 -5.31 24.58
C ARG A 18 -16.40 -5.92 23.51
N SER A 19 -15.89 -6.88 22.75
CA SER A 19 -16.71 -7.59 21.77
C SER A 19 -17.73 -8.48 22.47
N SER A 20 -19.00 -8.39 22.07
CA SER A 20 -20.05 -9.32 22.52
C SER A 20 -19.93 -10.71 21.91
N ARG A 21 -19.16 -10.85 20.82
CA ARG A 21 -19.00 -12.12 20.08
C ARG A 21 -17.72 -12.87 20.46
N TYR A 22 -16.70 -12.16 20.93
CA TYR A 22 -15.39 -12.72 21.21
C TYR A 22 -14.85 -12.21 22.55
N GLU A 23 -14.72 -13.10 23.51
CA GLU A 23 -14.39 -12.78 24.90
C GLU A 23 -13.11 -11.95 25.07
N ASN A 24 -12.09 -12.28 24.28
CA ASN A 24 -10.74 -11.69 24.34
C ASN A 24 -10.47 -10.69 23.22
N LYS A 25 -11.50 -10.01 22.71
CA LYS A 25 -11.34 -9.00 21.67
C LYS A 25 -12.06 -7.70 22.01
N ILE A 26 -11.45 -6.60 21.62
CA ILE A 26 -12.10 -5.29 21.56
C ILE A 26 -12.71 -5.05 20.17
N THR A 27 -13.68 -4.16 20.10
CA THR A 27 -14.36 -3.70 18.89
C THR A 27 -14.63 -2.20 18.99
N LYS A 28 -15.20 -1.61 17.93
CA LYS A 28 -15.61 -0.19 17.89
C LYS A 28 -14.48 0.76 18.33
N GLN A 29 -13.24 0.44 17.96
CA GLN A 29 -12.09 1.29 18.27
C GLN A 29 -12.31 2.69 17.68
N ARG A 30 -11.99 3.72 18.47
CA ARG A 30 -12.14 5.13 18.11
C ARG A 30 -10.83 5.85 18.33
N PHE A 31 -10.45 6.66 17.35
CA PHE A 31 -9.32 7.57 17.47
C PHE A 31 -9.66 8.71 18.41
N ASP A 32 -8.62 9.34 18.94
CA ASP A 32 -8.71 10.66 19.54
C ASP A 32 -9.08 11.70 18.47
N VAL A 33 -10.37 12.07 18.44
CA VAL A 33 -10.94 12.96 17.41
C VAL A 33 -10.37 14.37 17.52
N ASP A 34 -10.14 14.87 18.74
CA ASP A 34 -9.63 16.22 18.94
C ASP A 34 -8.17 16.32 18.52
N TYR A 35 -7.36 15.30 18.84
CA TYR A 35 -6.01 15.16 18.30
C TYR A 35 -6.01 15.14 16.77
N LEU A 36 -6.90 14.37 16.13
CA LEU A 36 -6.99 14.33 14.67
C LEU A 36 -7.39 15.67 14.07
N LYS A 37 -8.40 16.35 14.62
CA LYS A 37 -8.84 17.68 14.17
C LYS A 37 -7.69 18.69 14.25
N GLU A 38 -6.93 18.68 15.34
CA GLU A 38 -5.78 19.56 15.50
C GLU A 38 -4.70 19.28 14.44
N ASN A 39 -4.38 18.01 14.18
CA ASN A 39 -3.38 17.64 13.17
C ASN A 39 -3.85 17.95 11.74
N ILE A 40 -5.15 17.80 11.46
CA ILE A 40 -5.72 18.22 10.16
C ILE A 40 -5.59 19.73 9.99
N LYS A 41 -5.90 20.53 11.01
CA LYS A 41 -5.70 21.99 10.94
C LYS A 41 -4.23 22.37 10.69
N LYS A 42 -3.29 21.70 11.37
CA LYS A 42 -1.85 21.88 11.14
C LYS A 42 -1.43 21.48 9.74
N LEU A 43 -2.01 20.43 9.19
CA LEU A 43 -1.74 19.98 7.83
C LEU A 43 -2.27 20.98 6.80
N LEU A 44 -3.47 21.54 7.01
CA LEU A 44 -4.05 22.54 6.12
C LEU A 44 -3.26 23.85 6.05
N SER A 45 -2.52 24.19 7.12
CA SER A 45 -1.61 25.35 7.12
C SER A 45 -0.16 25.00 6.74
N TYR A 46 0.13 23.71 6.51
CA TYR A 46 1.48 23.25 6.20
C TYR A 46 1.86 23.63 4.77
N GLN A 47 3.01 24.30 4.64
CA GLN A 47 3.44 24.88 3.36
C GLN A 47 4.33 23.95 2.52
N SER A 48 4.84 22.86 3.11
CA SER A 48 5.76 21.93 2.45
C SER A 48 5.06 20.67 1.97
N ASP A 49 5.76 19.88 1.17
CA ASP A 49 5.21 18.67 0.56
C ASP A 49 4.94 17.51 1.55
N ALA A 50 4.33 16.45 1.03
CA ALA A 50 4.03 15.23 1.78
C ALA A 50 5.26 14.51 2.33
N LEU A 51 6.44 14.66 1.72
CA LEU A 51 7.66 14.08 2.26
C LEU A 51 8.07 14.79 3.54
N HIS A 52 8.16 16.12 3.51
CA HIS A 52 8.53 16.93 4.65
C HIS A 52 7.54 16.74 5.80
N TRP A 53 6.23 16.74 5.49
CA TRP A 53 5.21 16.44 6.49
C TRP A 53 5.40 15.06 7.11
N ASN A 54 5.49 14.00 6.30
CA ASN A 54 5.58 12.63 6.80
C ASN A 54 6.85 12.40 7.62
N VAL A 55 7.96 13.04 7.24
CA VAL A 55 9.20 13.02 8.02
C VAL A 55 9.00 13.69 9.38
N SER A 56 8.33 14.85 9.44
CA SER A 56 8.05 15.54 10.71
C SER A 56 7.17 14.72 11.68
N GLN A 57 6.38 13.78 11.16
CA GLN A 57 5.61 12.86 12.00
C GLN A 57 6.50 11.81 12.69
N ILE A 58 7.66 11.47 12.10
CA ILE A 58 8.62 10.53 12.69
C ILE A 58 9.16 11.12 14.00
N ASP A 59 9.43 12.41 14.05
CA ASP A 59 9.93 13.07 15.26
C ASP A 59 8.94 12.97 16.43
N LYS A 60 7.63 12.93 16.11
CA LYS A 60 6.54 12.81 17.08
C LYS A 60 6.20 11.35 17.43
N VAL A 61 6.72 10.37 16.68
CA VAL A 61 6.30 8.97 16.79
C VAL A 61 6.53 8.40 18.19
N SER A 62 7.60 8.83 18.87
CA SER A 62 7.89 8.36 20.23
C SER A 62 6.85 8.87 21.24
N GLN A 63 6.41 10.12 21.09
CA GLN A 63 5.40 10.72 21.96
C GLN A 63 4.02 10.09 21.69
N ILE A 64 3.66 9.94 20.41
CA ILE A 64 2.40 9.33 19.99
C ILE A 64 2.36 7.86 20.41
N GLY A 65 3.47 7.13 20.29
CA GLY A 65 3.59 5.75 20.75
C GLY A 65 3.40 5.62 22.27
N LYS A 66 3.90 6.57 23.07
CA LYS A 66 3.65 6.60 24.51
C LYS A 66 2.16 6.82 24.81
N LYS A 67 1.52 7.79 24.15
CA LYS A 67 0.06 8.01 24.27
C LYS A 67 -0.75 6.79 23.87
N ALA A 68 -0.30 6.07 22.83
CA ALA A 68 -0.92 4.82 22.43
C ALA A 68 -0.84 3.78 23.56
N LEU A 69 0.33 3.56 24.16
CA LEU A 69 0.47 2.62 25.28
C LEU A 69 -0.45 2.96 26.46
N GLU A 70 -0.49 4.23 26.87
CA GLU A 70 -1.37 4.71 27.94
C GLU A 70 -2.85 4.48 27.59
N SER A 71 -3.24 4.75 26.34
CA SER A 71 -4.61 4.53 25.88
C SER A 71 -4.98 3.05 25.83
N TYR A 72 -4.07 2.19 25.38
CA TYR A 72 -4.29 0.74 25.35
C TYR A 72 -4.40 0.15 26.76
N GLU A 73 -3.65 0.67 27.72
CA GLU A 73 -3.78 0.29 29.14
C GLU A 73 -5.14 0.72 29.70
N ALA A 74 -5.56 1.96 29.46
CA ALA A 74 -6.88 2.44 29.87
C ALA A 74 -8.02 1.63 29.22
N ILE A 75 -7.89 1.29 27.94
CA ILE A 75 -8.82 0.40 27.23
C ILE A 75 -8.86 -0.99 27.86
N SER A 76 -7.70 -1.57 28.18
CA SER A 76 -7.60 -2.88 28.82
C SER A 76 -8.33 -2.88 30.16
N GLN A 77 -8.08 -1.88 31.00
CA GLN A 77 -8.76 -1.70 32.28
C GLN A 77 -10.29 -1.53 32.12
N LYS A 78 -10.72 -0.68 31.19
CA LYS A 78 -12.15 -0.44 30.91
C LYS A 78 -12.87 -1.70 30.42
N THR A 79 -12.23 -2.47 29.55
CA THR A 79 -12.87 -3.60 28.85
C THR A 79 -12.64 -4.95 29.52
N GLY A 80 -11.66 -5.06 30.42
CA GLY A 80 -11.18 -6.31 30.99
C GLY A 80 -10.47 -7.22 29.98
N VAL A 81 -10.15 -6.72 28.78
CA VAL A 81 -9.46 -7.50 27.74
C VAL A 81 -7.96 -7.30 27.87
N GLU A 82 -7.21 -8.40 27.91
CA GLU A 82 -5.75 -8.37 27.91
C GLU A 82 -5.21 -7.86 26.57
N MET A 83 -4.24 -6.93 26.64
CA MET A 83 -3.58 -6.37 25.46
C MET A 83 -2.23 -7.03 25.21
N HIS A 84 -1.69 -6.85 24.00
CA HIS A 84 -0.34 -7.31 23.68
C HIS A 84 0.72 -6.74 24.62
N SER A 85 1.84 -7.48 24.74
CA SER A 85 2.97 -7.14 25.62
C SER A 85 3.43 -5.69 25.50
N ARG A 86 3.23 -4.94 26.59
CA ARG A 86 3.73 -3.56 26.75
C ARG A 86 5.23 -3.47 26.55
N ALA A 87 6.00 -4.39 27.15
CA ALA A 87 7.46 -4.40 27.06
C ALA A 87 7.96 -4.49 25.60
N THR A 88 7.30 -5.30 24.78
CA THR A 88 7.64 -5.42 23.35
C THR A 88 7.35 -4.12 22.60
N ALA A 89 6.20 -3.49 22.87
CA ALA A 89 5.83 -2.23 22.26
C ALA A 89 6.76 -1.07 22.70
N GLU A 90 7.14 -1.00 23.98
CA GLU A 90 8.10 -0.03 24.50
C GLU A 90 9.49 -0.19 23.86
N LYS A 91 9.97 -1.42 23.71
CA LYS A 91 11.24 -1.70 23.02
C LYS A 91 11.20 -1.17 21.59
N ARG A 92 10.07 -1.35 20.89
CA ARG A 92 9.88 -0.82 19.53
C ARG A 92 9.86 0.70 19.52
N ILE A 93 9.12 1.35 20.42
CA ILE A 93 9.10 2.82 20.55
C ILE A 93 10.51 3.37 20.82
N LYS A 94 11.29 2.74 21.69
CA LYS A 94 12.68 3.14 21.98
C LYS A 94 13.58 3.03 20.74
N GLN A 95 13.36 2.05 19.87
CA GLN A 95 14.07 1.97 18.59
C GLN A 95 13.70 3.13 17.66
N LEU A 96 12.42 3.49 17.58
CA LEU A 96 11.97 4.63 16.75
C LEU A 96 12.47 5.97 17.31
N LYS A 97 12.64 6.09 18.63
CA LYS A 97 13.21 7.27 19.30
C LYS A 97 14.67 7.55 18.92
N LYS A 98 15.39 6.58 18.34
CA LYS A 98 16.77 6.78 17.86
C LYS A 98 16.89 7.74 16.67
N GLY A 99 15.75 8.23 16.16
CA GLY A 99 15.68 9.30 15.18
C GLY A 99 15.35 8.81 13.77
N LYS A 100 15.19 9.80 12.88
CA LYS A 100 14.78 9.62 11.48
C LYS A 100 15.61 8.57 10.74
N ASP A 101 16.93 8.61 10.85
CA ASP A 101 17.80 7.70 10.08
C ASP A 101 17.62 6.24 10.50
N THR A 102 17.48 5.99 11.80
CA THR A 102 17.19 4.64 12.30
C THR A 102 15.84 4.16 11.80
N PHE A 103 14.82 5.02 11.84
CA PHE A 103 13.49 4.70 11.30
C PHE A 103 13.55 4.37 9.81
N MET A 104 14.21 5.22 9.02
CA MET A 104 14.34 5.07 7.57
C MET A 104 15.08 3.79 7.21
N ASN A 105 16.19 3.50 7.89
CA ASN A 105 16.96 2.28 7.65
C ASN A 105 16.17 1.02 8.03
N LEU A 106 15.46 1.04 9.16
CA LEU A 106 14.59 -0.08 9.56
C LEU A 106 13.46 -0.28 8.53
N SER A 107 12.80 0.80 8.13
CA SER A 107 11.70 0.76 7.15
C SER A 107 12.17 0.21 5.80
N ARG A 108 13.31 0.69 5.28
CA ARG A 108 13.91 0.22 4.02
C ARG A 108 14.28 -1.26 4.08
N ASN A 109 14.94 -1.70 5.15
CA ASN A 109 15.29 -3.11 5.33
C ASN A 109 14.04 -4.02 5.38
N LEU A 110 12.96 -3.56 6.02
CA LEU A 110 11.70 -4.30 6.08
C LEU A 110 11.02 -4.35 4.70
N ALA A 111 11.03 -3.25 3.95
CA ALA A 111 10.47 -3.17 2.61
C ALA A 111 11.23 -4.06 1.62
N GLU A 112 12.56 -4.03 1.63
CA GLU A 112 13.40 -4.91 0.80
C GLU A 112 13.15 -6.40 1.13
N ARG A 113 13.06 -6.75 2.41
CA ARG A 113 12.71 -8.12 2.83
C ARG A 113 11.29 -8.52 2.40
N ALA A 114 10.34 -7.59 2.39
CA ALA A 114 8.98 -7.85 1.91
C ALA A 114 8.98 -8.11 0.41
N GLN A 115 9.66 -7.27 -0.38
CA GLN A 115 9.84 -7.47 -1.82
C GLN A 115 10.48 -8.83 -2.13
N LYS A 116 11.56 -9.20 -1.42
CA LYS A 116 12.21 -10.52 -1.58
C LYS A 116 11.22 -11.67 -1.33
N ARG A 117 10.47 -11.62 -0.22
CA ARG A 117 9.45 -12.64 0.07
C ARG A 117 8.38 -12.72 -1.01
N GLU A 118 7.89 -11.59 -1.48
CA GLU A 118 6.84 -11.53 -2.51
C GLU A 118 7.32 -12.04 -3.87
N SER A 119 8.56 -11.72 -4.27
CA SER A 119 9.16 -12.19 -5.52
C SER A 119 9.30 -13.72 -5.59
N ILE A 120 9.47 -14.38 -4.44
CA ILE A 120 9.61 -15.85 -4.35
C ILE A 120 8.24 -16.52 -4.15
N THR A 121 7.23 -15.80 -3.64
CA THR A 121 5.92 -16.37 -3.33
C THR A 121 5.10 -16.57 -4.59
N VAL A 122 4.78 -17.83 -4.89
CA VAL A 122 3.77 -18.18 -5.89
C VAL A 122 2.39 -18.06 -5.23
N GLN A 123 1.56 -17.13 -5.70
CA GLN A 123 0.17 -17.01 -5.25
C GLN A 123 -0.70 -17.95 -6.08
N PRO A 124 -1.29 -19.02 -5.51
CA PRO A 124 -2.07 -20.00 -6.27
C PRO A 124 -3.36 -19.43 -6.89
N LYS A 125 -3.72 -18.20 -6.52
CA LYS A 125 -4.88 -17.47 -7.03
C LYS A 125 -4.52 -16.52 -8.16
N GLU A 126 -3.25 -16.34 -8.50
CA GLU A 126 -2.84 -15.50 -9.62
C GLU A 126 -2.58 -16.42 -10.83
N LYS A 127 -3.23 -16.14 -11.96
CA LYS A 127 -2.96 -16.86 -13.22
C LYS A 127 -1.79 -16.16 -13.92
N LEU A 128 -0.59 -16.49 -13.48
CA LEU A 128 0.64 -15.87 -14.00
C LEU A 128 1.22 -16.66 -15.18
N SER A 129 1.68 -15.95 -16.21
CA SER A 129 2.38 -16.50 -17.39
C SER A 129 3.82 -16.00 -17.54
N GLY A 130 4.19 -14.91 -16.85
CA GLY A 130 5.53 -14.31 -16.91
C GLY A 130 6.36 -14.49 -15.63
N ALA A 131 7.55 -13.89 -15.61
CA ALA A 131 8.42 -13.90 -14.44
C ALA A 131 8.06 -12.76 -13.47
N LYS A 132 8.08 -13.01 -12.15
CA LYS A 132 7.95 -11.95 -11.15
C LYS A 132 9.15 -11.01 -11.21
N GLY A 133 8.89 -9.70 -11.21
CA GLY A 133 9.92 -8.68 -11.26
C GLY A 133 10.03 -7.89 -9.97
N THR A 134 11.25 -7.63 -9.51
CA THR A 134 11.50 -6.66 -8.44
C THR A 134 11.83 -5.30 -9.03
N ILE A 135 11.16 -4.25 -8.56
CA ILE A 135 11.39 -2.87 -9.00
C ILE A 135 11.88 -2.06 -7.81
N THR A 136 13.00 -1.36 -7.98
CA THR A 136 13.45 -0.35 -7.01
C THR A 136 13.29 1.01 -7.66
N ILE A 137 12.43 1.84 -7.08
CA ILE A 137 12.20 3.22 -7.51
C ILE A 137 13.01 4.13 -6.61
N THR A 138 13.86 4.96 -7.21
CA THR A 138 14.58 6.01 -6.49
C THR A 138 13.98 7.36 -6.89
N ASN A 139 13.50 8.14 -5.93
CA ASN A 139 13.02 9.49 -6.22
C ASN A 139 14.18 10.49 -6.32
N TYR A 140 13.87 11.71 -6.76
CA TYR A 140 14.87 12.78 -6.93
C TYR A 140 15.59 13.22 -5.64
N LEU A 141 15.08 12.82 -4.47
CA LEU A 141 15.67 13.09 -3.15
C LEU A 141 16.50 11.90 -2.61
N GLY A 142 16.76 10.88 -3.44
CA GLY A 142 17.53 9.69 -3.07
C GLY A 142 16.76 8.70 -2.17
N GLY A 143 15.44 8.82 -2.08
CA GLY A 143 14.57 7.88 -1.39
C GLY A 143 14.33 6.62 -2.23
N ASN A 144 14.63 5.45 -1.67
CA ASN A 144 14.39 4.15 -2.32
C ASN A 144 13.06 3.52 -1.88
N TYR A 145 12.30 3.02 -2.85
CA TYR A 145 11.04 2.34 -2.68
C TYR A 145 11.08 0.99 -3.40
N TYR A 146 10.76 -0.08 -2.66
CA TYR A 146 10.86 -1.46 -3.15
C TYR A 146 9.46 -1.98 -3.49
N PHE A 147 9.25 -2.30 -4.76
CA PHE A 147 7.99 -2.79 -5.31
C PHE A 147 8.19 -4.09 -6.09
N THR A 148 7.09 -4.76 -6.39
CA THR A 148 7.05 -5.96 -7.22
C THR A 148 6.05 -5.78 -8.36
N SER A 149 6.40 -6.36 -9.49
CA SER A 149 5.49 -6.59 -10.61
C SER A 149 5.16 -8.08 -10.64
N ASP A 150 3.89 -8.41 -10.83
CA ASP A 150 3.43 -9.80 -10.81
C ASP A 150 3.97 -10.57 -12.02
N GLU A 151 4.02 -9.90 -13.17
CA GLU A 151 4.74 -10.37 -14.35
C GLU A 151 5.60 -9.24 -14.92
N VAL A 152 6.73 -9.63 -15.51
CA VAL A 152 7.57 -8.77 -16.34
C VAL A 152 7.85 -9.49 -17.65
N GLU A 153 7.69 -8.77 -18.75
CA GLU A 153 8.05 -9.22 -20.09
C GLU A 153 9.02 -8.20 -20.71
N LEU A 154 10.07 -8.69 -21.37
CA LEU A 154 11.01 -7.85 -22.11
C LEU A 154 10.72 -7.97 -23.59
N HIS A 155 10.47 -6.84 -24.25
CA HIS A 155 10.16 -6.76 -25.67
C HIS A 155 11.07 -5.72 -26.31
N GLU A 156 12.18 -6.16 -26.89
CA GLU A 156 13.20 -5.28 -27.49
C GLU A 156 13.70 -4.19 -26.51
N ASN A 157 13.19 -2.96 -26.65
CA ASN A 157 13.50 -1.79 -25.82
C ASN A 157 12.46 -1.52 -24.73
N ASP A 158 11.36 -2.28 -24.69
CA ASP A 158 10.28 -2.10 -23.76
C ASP A 158 10.33 -3.13 -22.63
N ILE A 159 9.93 -2.70 -21.44
CA ILE A 159 9.73 -3.56 -20.28
C ILE A 159 8.29 -3.45 -19.82
N TYR A 160 7.56 -4.55 -19.96
CA TYR A 160 6.16 -4.59 -19.60
C TYR A 160 6.07 -4.89 -18.12
N LEU A 161 5.47 -3.97 -17.35
CA LEU A 161 5.29 -4.08 -15.91
C LEU A 161 3.82 -4.41 -15.65
N ILE A 162 3.56 -5.70 -15.43
CA ILE A 162 2.21 -6.24 -15.37
C ILE A 162 1.83 -6.51 -13.91
N ASP A 163 0.75 -5.88 -13.47
CA ASP A 163 0.07 -6.22 -12.22
C ASP A 163 -1.22 -6.96 -12.54
N ALA A 164 -1.39 -8.16 -11.97
CA ALA A 164 -2.48 -9.06 -12.30
C ALA A 164 -3.54 -9.07 -11.19
N LYS A 165 -4.81 -8.94 -11.57
CA LYS A 165 -5.95 -9.16 -10.69
C LYS A 165 -6.78 -10.32 -11.20
N HIS A 166 -7.09 -11.24 -10.29
CA HIS A 166 -7.76 -12.49 -10.62
C HIS A 166 -9.00 -12.72 -9.76
N THR A 167 -10.02 -13.30 -10.38
CA THR A 167 -11.09 -13.98 -9.66
C THR A 167 -11.35 -15.36 -10.26
N LYS A 168 -11.72 -16.32 -9.41
CA LYS A 168 -12.04 -17.68 -9.83
C LYS A 168 -13.43 -17.81 -10.46
N THR A 169 -14.28 -16.79 -10.30
CA THR A 169 -15.64 -16.78 -10.84
C THR A 169 -15.67 -16.23 -12.26
N ASP A 170 -16.78 -16.43 -12.96
CA ASP A 170 -17.04 -15.85 -14.27
C ASP A 170 -17.55 -14.39 -14.14
N ASN A 171 -16.84 -13.59 -13.34
CA ASN A 171 -17.07 -12.17 -13.15
C ASN A 171 -15.73 -11.44 -13.20
N LEU A 172 -15.71 -10.13 -13.42
CA LEU A 172 -14.48 -9.34 -13.25
C LEU A 172 -13.95 -9.38 -11.81
N PRO A 173 -12.64 -9.15 -11.59
CA PRO A 173 -12.09 -8.89 -10.27
C PRO A 173 -12.86 -7.78 -9.53
N SER A 174 -12.82 -7.80 -8.20
CA SER A 174 -13.58 -6.83 -7.41
C SER A 174 -13.06 -5.40 -7.66
N ILE A 175 -13.92 -4.39 -7.48
CA ILE A 175 -13.49 -2.99 -7.61
C ILE A 175 -12.35 -2.64 -6.65
N ASN A 176 -12.27 -3.28 -5.49
CA ASN A 176 -11.18 -3.07 -4.55
C ASN A 176 -9.86 -3.64 -5.10
N ASP A 177 -9.89 -4.86 -5.66
CA ASP A 177 -8.70 -5.46 -6.30
C ASP A 177 -8.22 -4.61 -7.49
N ILE A 178 -9.16 -4.08 -8.29
CA ILE A 178 -8.84 -3.19 -9.41
C ILE A 178 -8.20 -1.89 -8.90
N LYS A 179 -8.77 -1.26 -7.87
CA LYS A 179 -8.20 -0.05 -7.24
C LYS A 179 -6.79 -0.28 -6.70
N ASP A 180 -6.55 -1.44 -6.09
CA ASP A 180 -5.23 -1.82 -5.62
C ASP A 180 -4.22 -1.93 -6.78
N GLY A 181 -4.64 -2.47 -7.93
CA GLY A 181 -3.80 -2.51 -9.14
C GLY A 181 -3.56 -1.13 -9.75
N LEU A 182 -4.57 -0.26 -9.76
CA LEU A 182 -4.43 1.12 -10.23
C LEU A 182 -3.40 1.93 -9.42
N LEU A 183 -3.22 1.62 -8.13
CA LEU A 183 -2.18 2.24 -7.31
C LEU A 183 -0.77 1.99 -7.88
N LYS A 184 -0.50 0.79 -8.39
CA LYS A 184 0.77 0.48 -9.06
C LYS A 184 0.85 1.13 -10.44
N MET A 185 -0.28 1.23 -11.16
CA MET A 185 -0.30 1.91 -12.46
C MET A 185 0.13 3.37 -12.34
N ILE A 186 -0.37 4.10 -11.32
CA ILE A 186 0.08 5.48 -11.03
C ILE A 186 1.60 5.55 -10.89
N LEU A 187 2.23 4.56 -10.26
CA LEU A 187 3.68 4.54 -10.08
C LEU A 187 4.40 4.18 -11.38
N PHE A 188 3.95 3.13 -12.06
CA PHE A 188 4.63 2.56 -13.23
C PHE A 188 4.57 3.50 -14.44
N THR A 189 3.49 4.29 -14.60
CA THR A 189 3.37 5.28 -15.68
C THR A 189 4.25 6.49 -15.49
N ASN A 190 4.72 6.74 -14.26
CA ASN A 190 5.59 7.86 -13.91
C ASN A 190 7.07 7.44 -13.75
N LEU A 191 7.44 6.24 -14.19
CA LEU A 191 8.83 5.80 -14.12
C LEU A 191 9.65 6.45 -15.24
N GLU A 192 10.75 7.09 -14.84
CA GLU A 192 11.75 7.64 -15.74
C GLU A 192 13.08 6.90 -15.58
N ASN A 193 13.90 6.89 -16.63
CA ASN A 193 15.25 6.29 -16.62
C ASN A 193 15.27 4.83 -16.18
N VAL A 194 14.27 4.05 -16.61
CA VAL A 194 14.16 2.63 -16.26
C VAL A 194 15.33 1.84 -16.84
N LYS A 195 15.98 1.06 -15.99
CA LYS A 195 17.16 0.26 -16.34
C LYS A 195 17.00 -1.18 -15.90
N SER A 196 17.40 -2.11 -16.77
CA SER A 196 17.59 -3.52 -16.44
C SER A 196 18.92 -4.00 -17.03
N ASN A 197 19.75 -4.67 -16.22
CA ASN A 197 21.09 -5.13 -16.62
C ASN A 197 21.94 -4.05 -17.31
N GLY A 198 21.85 -2.80 -16.83
CA GLY A 198 22.57 -1.65 -17.37
C GLY A 198 22.01 -1.05 -18.66
N ARG A 199 20.96 -1.64 -19.27
CA ARG A 199 20.30 -1.12 -20.47
C ARG A 199 19.09 -0.27 -20.10
N ASN A 200 18.92 0.85 -20.80
CA ASN A 200 17.72 1.68 -20.69
C ASN A 200 16.55 1.00 -21.40
N LEU A 201 15.37 1.04 -20.78
CA LEU A 201 14.15 0.44 -21.31
C LEU A 201 12.98 1.43 -21.15
N ASN A 202 11.99 1.33 -22.03
CA ASN A 202 10.74 2.07 -21.89
C ASN A 202 9.76 1.25 -21.03
N PRO A 203 9.30 1.76 -19.89
CA PRO A 203 8.29 1.07 -19.10
C PRO A 203 6.94 1.07 -19.81
N VAL A 204 6.30 -0.09 -19.89
CA VAL A 204 4.93 -0.25 -20.39
C VAL A 204 4.07 -0.82 -19.25
N PRO A 205 3.32 0.04 -18.52
CA PRO A 205 2.48 -0.40 -17.42
C PRO A 205 1.22 -1.10 -17.91
N ILE A 206 0.94 -2.27 -17.33
CA ILE A 206 -0.21 -3.10 -17.73
C ILE A 206 -0.96 -3.56 -16.49
N LEU A 207 -2.26 -3.28 -16.46
CA LEU A 207 -3.19 -3.90 -15.52
C LEU A 207 -3.86 -5.09 -16.21
N LYS A 208 -3.50 -6.30 -15.78
CA LYS A 208 -4.03 -7.55 -16.33
C LYS A 208 -5.22 -8.03 -15.51
N LEU A 209 -6.39 -8.14 -16.13
CA LEU A 209 -7.59 -8.67 -15.50
C LEU A 209 -7.85 -10.09 -16.00
N THR A 210 -7.87 -11.04 -15.07
CA THR A 210 -8.09 -12.47 -15.37
C THR A 210 -9.26 -13.02 -14.57
N THR A 211 -9.94 -14.03 -15.11
CA THR A 211 -11.16 -14.62 -14.52
C THR A 211 -11.19 -16.14 -14.64
N GLY A 212 -12.27 -16.74 -14.14
CA GLY A 212 -12.66 -18.12 -14.44
C GLY A 212 -12.88 -18.36 -15.94
N LYS A 213 -12.95 -19.63 -16.32
CA LYS A 213 -13.01 -20.09 -17.73
C LYS A 213 -14.31 -19.71 -18.47
N GLY A 214 -15.36 -19.26 -17.78
CA GLY A 214 -16.67 -18.97 -18.37
C GLY A 214 -16.97 -17.48 -18.57
N PHE A 215 -16.04 -16.58 -18.25
CA PHE A 215 -16.28 -15.15 -18.49
C PHE A 215 -16.19 -14.80 -19.98
N SER A 216 -17.21 -14.13 -20.49
CA SER A 216 -17.18 -13.41 -21.77
C SER A 216 -17.67 -11.97 -21.55
N ILE A 217 -17.04 -11.01 -22.23
CA ILE A 217 -17.47 -9.60 -22.22
C ILE A 217 -18.89 -9.48 -22.79
N GLU A 218 -19.21 -10.27 -23.81
CA GLU A 218 -20.51 -10.23 -24.49
C GLU A 218 -21.65 -10.65 -23.56
N SER A 219 -21.41 -11.68 -22.73
CA SER A 219 -22.35 -12.19 -21.73
C SER A 219 -22.23 -11.51 -20.37
N SER A 220 -21.37 -10.51 -20.23
CA SER A 220 -21.18 -9.80 -18.97
C SER A 220 -22.34 -8.85 -18.67
N SER A 221 -22.58 -8.59 -17.38
CA SER A 221 -23.62 -7.64 -16.96
C SER A 221 -23.30 -6.21 -17.44
N GLU A 222 -24.33 -5.39 -17.66
CA GLU A 222 -24.14 -3.98 -18.06
C GLU A 222 -23.21 -3.21 -17.10
N LYS A 223 -23.29 -3.49 -15.79
CA LYS A 223 -22.37 -2.92 -14.79
C LYS A 223 -20.91 -3.29 -15.03
N GLN A 224 -20.63 -4.51 -15.48
CA GLN A 224 -19.26 -4.95 -15.78
C GLN A 224 -18.74 -4.30 -17.06
N LYS A 225 -19.59 -4.15 -18.08
CA LYS A 225 -19.26 -3.43 -19.31
C LYS A 225 -18.96 -1.96 -19.02
N GLU A 226 -19.80 -1.31 -18.21
CA GLU A 226 -19.59 0.08 -17.78
C GLU A 226 -18.28 0.25 -17.01
N LEU A 227 -17.97 -0.68 -16.09
CA LEU A 227 -16.72 -0.70 -15.36
C LEU A 227 -15.51 -0.82 -16.30
N LEU A 228 -15.52 -1.76 -17.24
CA LEU A 228 -14.44 -1.91 -18.23
C LEU A 228 -14.30 -0.68 -19.11
N ASN A 229 -15.40 -0.10 -19.57
CA ASN A 229 -15.38 1.13 -20.37
C ASN A 229 -14.76 2.29 -19.59
N THR A 230 -15.12 2.44 -18.32
CA THR A 230 -14.53 3.45 -17.43
C THR A 230 -13.04 3.20 -17.24
N LEU A 231 -12.65 1.95 -16.99
CA LEU A 231 -11.27 1.57 -16.79
C LEU A 231 -10.41 1.76 -18.06
N ASN A 232 -10.94 1.47 -19.24
CA ASN A 232 -10.26 1.73 -20.52
C ASN A 232 -10.07 3.23 -20.79
N LYS A 233 -11.05 4.07 -20.43
CA LYS A 233 -10.91 5.53 -20.50
C LYS A 233 -9.80 6.01 -19.57
N GLU A 234 -9.79 5.51 -18.33
CA GLU A 234 -8.76 5.81 -17.34
C GLU A 234 -7.36 5.39 -17.82
N ALA A 235 -7.26 4.19 -18.38
CA ALA A 235 -6.02 3.63 -18.94
C ALA A 235 -5.46 4.50 -20.07
N LYS A 236 -6.33 4.89 -21.01
CA LYS A 236 -5.97 5.78 -22.11
C LYS A 236 -5.52 7.16 -21.62
N LEU A 237 -6.22 7.74 -20.64
CA LEU A 237 -5.92 9.07 -20.11
C LEU A 237 -4.59 9.09 -19.35
N ASN A 238 -4.26 8.02 -18.62
CA ASN A 238 -3.11 7.97 -17.72
C ASN A 238 -1.93 7.13 -18.23
N GLY A 239 -1.98 6.66 -19.48
CA GLY A 239 -0.82 6.03 -20.14
C GLY A 239 -0.50 4.60 -19.69
N PHE A 240 -1.51 3.82 -19.28
CA PHE A 240 -1.35 2.38 -19.03
C PHE A 240 -2.30 1.55 -19.91
N THR A 241 -2.08 0.24 -19.97
CA THR A 241 -2.90 -0.67 -20.79
C THR A 241 -3.72 -1.62 -19.92
N ILE A 242 -4.96 -1.91 -20.33
CA ILE A 242 -5.74 -3.01 -19.77
C ILE A 242 -5.53 -4.25 -20.63
N ARG A 243 -5.01 -5.32 -20.03
CA ARG A 243 -4.92 -6.63 -20.68
C ARG A 243 -6.04 -7.51 -20.15
N ASN A 244 -7.01 -7.79 -21.00
CA ASN A 244 -8.16 -8.64 -20.66
C ASN A 244 -7.88 -10.09 -21.08
N PHE A 245 -8.27 -11.04 -20.21
CA PHE A 245 -8.36 -12.51 -20.35
C PHE A 245 -7.22 -13.25 -21.07
#